data_AF-A0A6F8SIY6-F1
#
_entry.id   AF-A0A6F8SIY6-F1
#
_cell.length_a   1.000
_cell.length_b   1.000
_cell.length_c   1.000
_cell.angle_alpha   90.00
_cell.angle_beta   90.00
_cell.angle_gamma   90.00
#
_symmetry.space_group_name_H-M   'P 1'
#
loop_
_entity.id
_entity.type
_entity.pdbx_description
1 polymer ?
#
loop_
_entity_poly.entity_id
_entity_poly.type
_entity_poly.pdbx_seq_one_letter_code
_entity_poly.pdbx_strand_id
1 'polypeptide(L)'
;MEKERAEGLAARAEEAVEGATARVAAEGGDGAAVVSDPEKCNTVTFVGADGMEQSFPLDFLLERGAIVANRVNGEDIMSVMGATNQLWVPGLPAKYFVRDIREIRFTNEEVPPVIGPFVDDGHDYTNRPNVAAKAEYVGRVGEPMEFSGWAHDFDKRIIAVEFSLDNGEHWTRYDLGDTTADRWVSWTFAWTPEASGAYQMKVRSVNEDGDASPIAAVHTFEVL
;
A
#
# COMPACT_ATOMS: atom_id res chain seq x y z
N MET A 1 -20.36 10.28 31.71
CA MET A 1 -19.99 11.62 31.21
C MET A 1 -18.49 11.64 31.24
N GLU A 2 -17.82 11.53 30.11
CA GLU A 2 -16.40 11.87 29.98
C GLU A 2 -16.21 12.21 28.51
N LYS A 3 -15.94 13.49 28.28
CA LYS A 3 -15.97 14.13 26.98
C LYS A 3 -14.51 14.31 26.58
N GLU A 4 -14.14 13.54 25.57
CA GLU A 4 -12.85 13.51 24.87
C GLU A 4 -12.08 14.84 24.94
N ARG A 5 -10.91 14.82 25.57
CA ARG A 5 -9.76 15.65 25.12
C ARG A 5 -8.82 14.78 24.30
N ALA A 6 -9.37 14.24 23.22
CA ALA A 6 -8.57 13.86 22.07
C ALA A 6 -8.25 15.16 21.32
N GLU A 7 -6.97 15.49 21.20
CA GLU A 7 -6.55 16.61 20.33
C GLU A 7 -6.36 16.05 18.92
N GLY A 8 -7.02 16.69 17.96
CA GLY A 8 -7.42 16.12 16.67
C GLY A 8 -6.32 15.47 15.82
N LEU A 9 -6.76 14.71 14.82
CA LEU A 9 -5.91 14.03 13.85
C LEU A 9 -5.14 15.06 13.00
N ALA A 10 -3.81 14.96 12.99
CA ALA A 10 -3.00 15.60 11.97
C ALA A 10 -2.63 14.54 10.93
N ALA A 11 -2.85 14.84 9.66
CA ALA A 11 -2.51 13.92 8.58
C ALA A 11 -1.91 14.65 7.39
N ARG A 12 -1.02 13.95 6.69
CA ARG A 12 -0.41 14.43 5.45
C ARG A 12 -0.21 13.26 4.50
N ALA A 13 -0.40 13.53 3.21
CA ALA A 13 -0.03 12.60 2.17
C ALA A 13 1.50 12.56 2.04
N GLU A 14 2.10 11.39 2.15
CA GLU A 14 3.52 11.16 1.89
C GLU A 14 3.75 10.71 0.45
N GLU A 15 4.91 11.07 -0.08
CA GLU A 15 5.29 10.81 -1.48
C GLU A 15 5.38 9.31 -1.74
N ALA A 16 4.80 8.86 -2.86
CA ALA A 16 5.08 7.54 -3.37
C ALA A 16 6.56 7.46 -3.72
N VAL A 17 7.19 6.31 -3.48
CA VAL A 17 8.57 6.09 -3.91
C VAL A 17 8.64 6.23 -5.43
N GLU A 18 9.25 7.31 -5.92
CA GLU A 18 9.40 7.59 -7.34
C GLU A 18 10.57 6.73 -7.87
N GLY A 19 10.23 5.61 -8.50
CA GLY A 19 11.20 4.81 -9.25
C GLY A 19 11.65 5.57 -10.50
N ALA A 20 12.94 5.46 -10.84
CA ALA A 20 13.42 6.04 -12.09
C ALA A 20 12.65 5.43 -13.27
N THR A 21 12.04 6.28 -14.10
CA THR A 21 11.33 5.87 -15.32
C THR A 21 12.28 5.18 -16.29
N ALA A 22 12.17 3.86 -16.41
CA ALA A 22 12.35 3.22 -17.70
C ALA A 22 10.98 3.27 -18.38
N ARG A 23 10.81 4.15 -19.38
CA ARG A 23 9.66 4.02 -20.28
C ARG A 23 9.74 2.60 -20.86
N VAL A 24 8.62 1.87 -20.88
CA VAL A 24 8.47 0.71 -21.77
C VAL A 24 8.45 1.27 -23.19
N ALA A 25 9.62 1.67 -23.68
CA ALA A 25 9.89 1.97 -25.06
C ALA A 25 10.53 0.70 -25.63
N ALA A 26 9.96 0.20 -26.71
CA ALA A 26 10.52 -0.90 -27.47
C ALA A 26 11.82 -0.44 -28.16
N GLU A 27 12.91 -0.36 -27.40
CA GLU A 27 14.27 -0.37 -27.93
C GLU A 27 15.04 -1.44 -27.17
N GLY A 28 15.20 -2.58 -27.84
CA GLY A 28 15.82 -3.77 -27.27
C GLY A 28 17.28 -3.53 -26.88
N GLY A 29 17.60 -3.76 -25.62
CA GLY A 29 18.96 -4.11 -25.21
C GLY A 29 19.30 -5.51 -25.71
N ASP A 30 20.53 -5.70 -26.19
CA ASP A 30 21.06 -6.97 -26.68
C ASP A 30 20.82 -8.09 -25.65
N GLY A 31 19.83 -8.94 -25.91
CA GLY A 31 19.56 -10.14 -25.11
C GLY A 31 18.12 -10.60 -24.98
N ALA A 32 17.12 -9.76 -25.26
CA ALA A 32 15.71 -10.18 -25.22
C ALA A 32 15.19 -10.48 -26.64
N ALA A 33 14.68 -11.69 -26.87
CA ALA A 33 13.99 -12.03 -28.10
C ALA A 33 12.68 -11.24 -28.19
N VAL A 34 12.67 -10.18 -29.00
CA VAL A 34 11.47 -9.38 -29.32
C VAL A 34 10.93 -9.83 -30.66
N VAL A 35 9.78 -10.52 -30.66
CA VAL A 35 8.93 -10.79 -31.85
C VAL A 35 7.48 -10.86 -31.33
N SER A 36 6.43 -10.27 -31.89
CA SER A 36 6.11 -9.71 -33.21
C SER A 36 5.12 -8.54 -33.07
N ASP A 37 5.30 -7.47 -33.87
CA ASP A 37 4.28 -6.44 -34.18
C ASP A 37 3.53 -5.85 -32.95
N PRO A 38 4.13 -4.89 -32.21
CA PRO A 38 3.53 -4.33 -30.99
C PRO A 38 2.15 -3.68 -31.20
N GLU A 39 1.74 -3.37 -32.44
CA GLU A 39 0.41 -2.82 -32.75
C GLU A 39 -0.75 -3.83 -32.56
N LYS A 40 -0.47 -5.10 -32.23
CA LYS A 40 -1.51 -6.15 -32.10
C LYS A 40 -1.45 -6.96 -30.80
N CYS A 41 -0.57 -6.62 -29.87
CA CYS A 41 -0.49 -7.34 -28.60
C CYS A 41 -1.48 -6.78 -27.57
N ASN A 42 -2.07 -7.65 -26.77
CA ASN A 42 -3.02 -7.29 -25.73
C ASN A 42 -2.60 -7.78 -24.34
N THR A 43 -1.54 -8.59 -24.26
CA THR A 43 -1.06 -9.23 -23.04
C THR A 43 0.47 -9.13 -22.94
N VAL A 44 0.96 -8.85 -21.74
CA VAL A 44 2.38 -8.85 -21.40
C VAL A 44 2.63 -9.86 -20.30
N THR A 45 3.60 -10.76 -20.48
CA THR A 45 4.06 -11.71 -19.46
C THR A 45 5.48 -11.38 -19.04
N PHE A 46 5.71 -11.25 -17.73
CA PHE A 46 7.03 -11.08 -17.13
C PHE A 46 7.50 -12.39 -16.52
N VAL A 47 8.74 -12.78 -16.79
CA VAL A 47 9.35 -14.01 -16.26
C VAL A 47 10.55 -13.66 -15.39
N GLY A 48 10.45 -13.99 -14.10
CA GLY A 48 11.53 -13.84 -13.11
C GLY A 48 12.60 -14.92 -13.23
N ALA A 49 13.79 -14.64 -12.73
CA ALA A 49 14.89 -15.60 -12.69
C ALA A 49 14.60 -16.85 -11.83
N ASP A 50 13.63 -16.76 -10.92
CA ASP A 50 13.11 -17.86 -10.10
C ASP A 50 12.05 -18.71 -10.81
N GLY A 51 11.70 -18.38 -12.06
CA GLY A 51 10.66 -19.04 -12.85
C GLY A 51 9.25 -18.54 -12.57
N MET A 52 9.07 -17.52 -11.72
CA MET A 52 7.78 -16.88 -11.55
C MET A 52 7.35 -16.22 -12.86
N GLU A 53 6.13 -16.51 -13.33
CA GLU A 53 5.52 -15.83 -14.46
C GLU A 53 4.29 -15.04 -14.00
N GLN A 54 4.18 -13.79 -14.44
CA GLN A 54 3.00 -12.96 -14.20
C GLN A 54 2.58 -12.25 -15.48
N SER A 55 1.30 -12.41 -15.83
CA SER A 55 0.70 -11.81 -17.03
C SER A 55 -0.28 -10.68 -16.68
N PHE A 56 -0.35 -9.66 -17.53
CA PHE A 56 -1.28 -8.52 -17.42
C PHE A 56 -1.79 -8.10 -18.81
N PRO A 57 -2.99 -7.49 -18.88
CA PRO A 57 -3.37 -6.75 -20.08
C PRO A 57 -2.39 -5.61 -20.34
N LEU A 58 -2.01 -5.40 -21.61
CA LEU A 58 -1.08 -4.35 -21.98
C LEU A 58 -1.63 -2.96 -21.62
N ASP A 59 -2.88 -2.67 -22.00
CA ASP A 59 -3.51 -1.37 -21.75
C ASP A 59 -3.56 -1.05 -20.25
N PHE A 60 -3.83 -2.05 -19.41
CA PHE A 60 -3.83 -1.90 -17.96
C PHE A 60 -2.47 -1.44 -17.41
N LEU A 61 -1.37 -1.98 -17.93
CA LEU A 61 -0.01 -1.57 -17.54
C LEU A 61 0.32 -0.16 -18.02
N LEU A 62 -0.08 0.16 -19.26
CA LEU A 62 0.16 1.48 -19.86
C LEU A 62 -0.61 2.58 -19.13
N GLU A 63 -1.90 2.37 -18.86
CA GLU A 63 -2.77 3.31 -18.13
C GLU A 63 -2.26 3.60 -16.72
N ARG A 64 -1.74 2.57 -16.04
CA ARG A 64 -1.19 2.71 -14.68
C ARG A 64 0.26 3.20 -14.65
N GLY A 65 0.92 3.33 -15.79
CA GLY A 65 2.33 3.75 -15.85
C GLY A 65 3.27 2.74 -15.21
N ALA A 66 3.05 1.44 -15.45
CA ALA A 66 3.92 0.38 -14.95
C ALA A 66 5.36 0.56 -15.46
N ILE A 67 6.34 0.22 -14.60
CA ILE A 67 7.77 0.32 -14.91
C ILE A 67 8.49 -0.97 -14.53
N VAL A 68 9.58 -1.28 -15.23
CA VAL A 68 10.60 -2.20 -14.74
C VAL A 68 11.73 -1.36 -14.17
N ALA A 69 11.80 -1.29 -12.84
CA ALA A 69 12.74 -0.44 -12.12
C ALA A 69 14.06 -1.17 -11.88
N ASN A 70 15.17 -0.49 -12.13
CA ASN A 70 16.52 -0.89 -11.67
C ASN A 70 17.12 0.11 -10.66
N ARG A 71 16.40 1.21 -10.39
CA ARG A 71 16.79 2.27 -9.45
C ARG A 71 15.59 2.81 -8.71
N VAL A 72 15.83 3.21 -7.48
CA VAL A 72 14.83 3.79 -6.57
C VAL A 72 15.46 4.97 -5.83
N ASN A 73 14.82 6.14 -5.87
CA ASN A 73 15.33 7.36 -5.21
C ASN A 73 16.80 7.69 -5.57
N GLY A 74 17.21 7.39 -6.82
CA GLY A 74 18.58 7.59 -7.30
C GLY A 74 19.57 6.47 -6.94
N GLU A 75 19.21 5.56 -6.03
CA GLU A 75 20.02 4.40 -5.64
C GLU A 75 19.75 3.19 -6.53
N ASP A 76 20.70 2.25 -6.56
CA ASP A 76 20.52 0.97 -7.25
C ASP A 76 19.49 0.10 -6.50
N ILE A 77 18.56 -0.53 -7.21
CA ILE A 77 17.54 -1.36 -6.56
C ILE A 77 18.15 -2.60 -5.88
N MET A 78 19.35 -3.02 -6.28
CA MET A 78 20.08 -4.13 -5.65
C MET A 78 20.40 -3.83 -4.18
N SER A 79 20.77 -2.60 -3.82
CA SER A 79 21.07 -2.26 -2.42
C SER A 79 19.83 -2.14 -1.55
N VAL A 80 18.66 -1.92 -2.16
CA VAL A 80 17.41 -1.66 -1.44
C VAL A 80 16.51 -2.89 -1.35
N MET A 81 16.28 -3.57 -2.48
CA MET A 81 15.37 -4.71 -2.60
C MET A 81 16.09 -6.05 -2.78
N GLY A 82 17.41 -6.04 -3.00
CA GLY A 82 18.19 -7.25 -3.25
C GLY A 82 17.92 -7.91 -4.59
N ALA A 83 17.44 -7.15 -5.59
CA ALA A 83 17.12 -7.61 -6.94
C ALA A 83 17.87 -6.77 -7.98
N THR A 84 18.06 -7.32 -9.17
CA THR A 84 18.69 -6.62 -10.31
C THR A 84 17.72 -5.70 -11.03
N ASN A 85 16.44 -6.06 -11.05
CA ASN A 85 15.32 -5.25 -11.52
C ASN A 85 14.01 -5.77 -10.90
N GLN A 86 12.95 -4.97 -10.96
CA GLN A 86 11.63 -5.37 -10.48
C GLN A 86 10.50 -4.66 -11.23
N LEU A 87 9.42 -5.37 -11.56
CA LEU A 87 8.19 -4.79 -12.11
C LEU A 87 7.45 -4.03 -11.01
N TRP A 88 7.16 -2.75 -11.19
CA TRP A 88 6.29 -1.97 -10.31
C TRP A 88 5.07 -1.49 -11.09
N VAL A 89 3.87 -1.78 -10.56
CA VAL A 89 2.59 -1.39 -11.17
C VAL A 89 1.81 -0.54 -10.16
N PRO A 90 1.66 0.77 -10.39
CA PRO A 90 0.91 1.64 -9.48
C PRO A 90 -0.51 1.15 -9.19
N GLY A 91 -0.90 1.26 -7.92
CA GLY A 91 -2.20 0.81 -7.41
C GLY A 91 -2.38 -0.71 -7.38
N LEU A 92 -1.31 -1.50 -7.51
CA LEU A 92 -1.32 -2.94 -7.25
C LEU A 92 -0.51 -3.32 -6.01
N PRO A 93 -0.88 -4.41 -5.31
CA PRO A 93 -0.06 -4.94 -4.23
C PRO A 93 1.21 -5.62 -4.76
N ALA A 94 2.29 -5.55 -3.99
CA ALA A 94 3.62 -6.00 -4.39
C ALA A 94 3.75 -7.50 -4.71
N LYS A 95 2.75 -8.33 -4.38
CA LYS A 95 2.72 -9.76 -4.79
C LYS A 95 2.77 -9.96 -6.30
N TYR A 96 2.34 -8.97 -7.08
CA TYR A 96 2.38 -8.95 -8.54
C TYR A 96 3.73 -8.51 -9.11
N PHE A 97 4.64 -8.01 -8.27
CA PHE A 97 5.85 -7.31 -8.70
C PHE A 97 6.98 -8.33 -8.90
N VAL A 98 7.03 -8.91 -10.10
CA VAL A 98 8.07 -9.86 -10.51
C VAL A 98 9.45 -9.24 -10.32
N ARG A 99 10.35 -9.98 -9.65
CA ARG A 99 11.74 -9.59 -9.41
C ARG A 99 12.68 -10.33 -10.34
N ASP A 100 13.85 -9.73 -10.58
CA ASP A 100 14.92 -10.31 -11.41
C ASP A 100 14.39 -10.79 -12.77
N ILE A 101 13.63 -9.93 -13.44
CA ILE A 101 13.00 -10.22 -14.73
C ILE A 101 14.09 -10.51 -15.75
N ARG A 102 13.99 -11.67 -16.39
CA ARG A 102 14.89 -12.16 -17.44
C ARG A 102 14.24 -12.15 -18.82
N GLU A 103 12.91 -12.17 -18.88
CA GLU A 103 12.16 -12.20 -20.13
C GLU A 103 10.86 -11.41 -19.99
N ILE A 104 10.49 -10.69 -21.05
CA ILE A 104 9.21 -10.01 -21.21
C ILE A 104 8.62 -10.47 -22.54
N ARG A 105 7.45 -11.11 -22.51
CA ARG A 105 6.75 -11.61 -23.69
C ARG A 105 5.53 -10.75 -23.98
N PHE A 106 5.37 -10.35 -25.24
CA PHE A 106 4.18 -9.67 -25.73
C PHE A 106 3.38 -10.65 -26.59
N THR A 107 2.14 -10.92 -26.20
CA THR A 107 1.27 -11.87 -26.90
C THR A 107 -0.09 -11.24 -27.22
N ASN A 108 -0.80 -11.88 -28.15
CA ASN A 108 -2.18 -11.55 -28.49
C ASN A 108 -3.06 -12.74 -28.09
N GLU A 109 -3.57 -12.70 -26.86
CA GLU A 109 -4.41 -13.74 -26.30
C GLU A 109 -5.86 -13.55 -26.78
N GLU A 110 -6.58 -14.65 -27.03
CA GLU A 110 -8.02 -14.58 -27.34
C GLU A 110 -8.80 -13.96 -26.16
N VAL A 111 -8.36 -14.27 -24.94
CA VAL A 111 -8.89 -13.70 -23.70
C VAL A 111 -7.70 -13.19 -22.86
N PRO A 112 -7.49 -11.86 -22.78
CA PRO A 112 -6.47 -11.28 -21.92
C PRO A 112 -6.66 -11.68 -20.45
N PRO A 113 -5.57 -11.72 -19.65
CA PRO A 113 -5.66 -12.03 -18.23
C PRO A 113 -6.49 -10.98 -17.49
N VAL A 114 -7.37 -11.43 -16.60
CA VAL A 114 -8.18 -10.52 -15.77
C VAL A 114 -7.51 -10.36 -14.42
N ILE A 115 -7.22 -9.11 -14.03
CA ILE A 115 -6.77 -8.79 -12.69
C ILE A 115 -8.01 -8.71 -11.80
N GLY A 116 -8.19 -9.72 -10.95
CA GLY A 116 -9.35 -9.85 -10.09
C GLY A 116 -9.46 -8.71 -9.06
N PRO A 117 -10.66 -8.43 -8.54
CA PRO A 117 -10.81 -7.54 -7.40
C PRO A 117 -10.09 -8.20 -6.22
N PHE A 118 -9.22 -7.47 -5.53
CA PHE A 118 -8.38 -7.95 -4.42
C PHE A 118 -9.21 -8.22 -3.15
N VAL A 119 -10.24 -9.07 -3.29
CA VAL A 119 -11.15 -9.49 -2.24
C VAL A 119 -10.42 -10.55 -1.41
N ASP A 120 -10.54 -10.43 -0.09
CA ASP A 120 -10.09 -11.47 0.82
C ASP A 120 -10.94 -12.73 0.63
N ASP A 121 -10.37 -13.74 -0.03
CA ASP A 121 -10.96 -15.06 -0.23
C ASP A 121 -10.37 -16.12 0.73
N GLY A 122 -9.61 -15.69 1.73
CA GLY A 122 -8.90 -16.56 2.67
C GLY A 122 -7.60 -17.16 2.12
N HIS A 123 -7.25 -16.89 0.86
CA HIS A 123 -6.02 -17.32 0.21
C HIS A 123 -5.14 -16.15 -0.24
N ASP A 124 -5.76 -15.02 -0.57
CA ASP A 124 -5.12 -13.86 -1.16
C ASP A 124 -5.26 -12.59 -0.30
N TYR A 125 -5.07 -12.76 1.02
CA TYR A 125 -5.23 -11.70 2.02
C TYR A 125 -4.37 -10.49 1.70
N THR A 126 -5.04 -9.43 1.22
CA THR A 126 -4.44 -8.12 1.04
C THR A 126 -5.17 -7.21 2.02
N ASN A 127 -4.48 -6.75 3.09
CA ASN A 127 -5.10 -5.89 4.11
C ASN A 127 -5.53 -4.56 3.46
N ARG A 128 -6.77 -4.46 2.98
CA ARG A 128 -7.28 -3.35 2.16
C ARG A 128 -8.58 -2.80 2.77
N PRO A 129 -8.64 -1.51 3.15
CA PRO A 129 -7.51 -0.59 3.29
C PRO A 129 -6.57 -1.02 4.43
N ASN A 130 -5.27 -0.74 4.29
CA ASN A 130 -4.25 -1.04 5.31
C ASN A 130 -4.11 0.14 6.28
N VAL A 131 -3.73 -0.16 7.52
CA VAL A 131 -3.27 0.82 8.50
C VAL A 131 -2.21 0.20 9.41
N ALA A 132 -1.27 1.01 9.86
CA ALA A 132 -0.36 0.71 10.95
C ALA A 132 -0.47 1.79 12.03
N ALA A 133 -0.26 1.41 13.28
CA ALA A 133 -0.25 2.32 14.43
C ALA A 133 0.95 2.01 15.33
N LYS A 134 1.55 3.04 15.92
CA LYS A 134 2.59 2.95 16.95
C LYS A 134 2.39 4.05 17.98
N ALA A 135 2.78 3.77 19.22
CA ALA A 135 2.93 4.74 20.29
C ALA A 135 3.96 4.21 21.30
N GLU A 136 4.21 4.97 22.36
CA GLU A 136 4.93 4.48 23.53
C GLU A 136 4.17 3.33 24.21
N TYR A 137 4.90 2.43 24.88
CA TYR A 137 4.31 1.30 25.61
C TYR A 137 3.87 1.65 27.03
N VAL A 138 4.24 2.84 27.52
CA VAL A 138 3.89 3.33 28.85
C VAL A 138 3.45 4.79 28.77
N GLY A 139 2.23 5.06 29.23
CA GLY A 139 1.66 6.39 29.43
C GLY A 139 1.56 6.79 30.90
N ARG A 140 1.09 8.01 31.14
CA ARG A 140 0.82 8.55 32.49
C ARG A 140 -0.54 9.23 32.51
N VAL A 141 -1.30 9.01 33.57
CA VAL A 141 -2.60 9.69 33.75
C VAL A 141 -2.42 11.21 33.67
N GLY A 142 -3.23 11.85 32.81
CA GLY A 142 -3.22 13.30 32.61
C GLY A 142 -2.11 13.83 31.70
N GLU A 143 -1.23 12.97 31.16
CA GLU A 143 -0.20 13.36 30.19
C GLU A 143 -0.58 12.89 28.77
N PRO A 144 -0.55 13.76 27.74
CA PRO A 144 -0.87 13.36 26.38
C PRO A 144 0.08 12.27 25.85
N MET A 145 -0.50 11.22 25.27
CA MET A 145 0.20 10.19 24.52
C MET A 145 -0.04 10.41 23.02
N GLU A 146 1.04 10.42 22.24
CA GLU A 146 0.97 10.50 20.78
C GLU A 146 0.96 9.09 20.16
N PHE A 147 -0.06 8.85 19.36
CA PHE A 147 -0.15 7.73 18.43
C PHE A 147 0.18 8.24 17.04
N SER A 148 0.93 7.46 16.27
CA SER A 148 1.24 7.78 14.89
C SER A 148 1.19 6.54 14.03
N GLY A 149 1.08 6.72 12.71
CA GLY A 149 0.96 5.59 11.82
C GLY A 149 0.87 5.99 10.36
N TRP A 150 0.57 4.99 9.53
CA TRP A 150 0.32 5.18 8.12
C TRP A 150 -0.91 4.39 7.67
N ALA A 151 -1.52 4.80 6.56
CA ALA A 151 -2.65 4.11 5.93
C ALA A 151 -2.56 4.19 4.39
N HIS A 152 -3.00 3.13 3.70
CA HIS A 152 -3.01 3.07 2.23
C HIS A 152 -3.99 2.02 1.72
N ASP A 153 -4.55 2.22 0.53
CA ASP A 153 -5.43 1.25 -0.14
C ASP A 153 -5.13 1.12 -1.62
N PHE A 154 -3.84 1.17 -1.98
CA PHE A 154 -3.35 0.94 -3.35
C PHE A 154 -3.95 1.86 -4.40
N ASP A 155 -5.10 1.50 -4.97
CA ASP A 155 -5.82 2.24 -6.00
C ASP A 155 -7.03 3.03 -5.48
N LYS A 156 -7.30 3.04 -4.17
CA LYS A 156 -8.33 3.86 -3.53
C LYS A 156 -7.74 4.84 -2.54
N ARG A 157 -8.39 6.00 -2.41
CA ARG A 157 -8.02 7.02 -1.42
C ARG A 157 -8.44 6.60 -0.01
N ILE A 158 -7.61 6.88 0.99
CA ILE A 158 -8.00 6.81 2.41
C ILE A 158 -8.64 8.14 2.79
N ILE A 159 -9.88 8.11 3.30
CA ILE A 159 -10.66 9.30 3.65
C ILE A 159 -10.82 9.50 5.15
N ALA A 160 -10.54 8.49 5.97
CA ALA A 160 -10.55 8.63 7.42
C ALA A 160 -9.66 7.61 8.11
N VAL A 161 -9.33 7.93 9.37
CA VAL A 161 -8.79 6.99 10.35
C VAL A 161 -9.73 6.95 11.53
N GLU A 162 -10.02 5.74 12.02
CA GLU A 162 -10.93 5.51 13.14
C GLU A 162 -10.19 4.82 14.29
N PHE A 163 -10.46 5.26 15.51
CA PHE A 163 -9.79 4.81 16.72
C PHE A 163 -10.79 4.21 17.70
N SER A 164 -10.36 3.19 18.43
CA SER A 164 -11.15 2.54 19.48
C SER A 164 -10.27 2.18 20.67
N LEU A 165 -10.76 2.45 21.87
CA LEU A 165 -10.14 2.10 23.16
C LEU A 165 -10.95 1.08 23.97
N ASP A 166 -12.06 0.60 23.40
CA ASP A 166 -12.99 -0.36 24.01
C ASP A 166 -13.06 -1.67 23.22
N ASN A 167 -11.90 -2.10 22.72
CA ASN A 167 -11.76 -3.34 21.96
C ASN A 167 -12.58 -3.38 20.65
N GLY A 168 -12.97 -2.23 20.11
CA GLY A 168 -13.69 -2.09 18.85
C GLY A 168 -15.22 -2.03 18.97
N GLU A 169 -15.75 -1.87 20.19
CA GLU A 169 -17.20 -1.67 20.39
C GLU A 169 -17.65 -0.31 19.83
N HIS A 170 -16.87 0.75 20.07
CA HIS A 170 -17.09 2.08 19.52
C HIS A 170 -15.85 2.58 18.80
N TRP A 171 -16.09 3.30 17.69
CA TRP A 171 -15.05 3.86 16.85
C TRP A 171 -15.26 5.36 16.71
N THR A 172 -14.27 6.15 17.12
CA THR A 172 -14.25 7.60 16.87
C THR A 172 -13.58 7.84 15.52
N ARG A 173 -14.34 8.43 14.60
CA ARG A 173 -13.90 8.73 13.24
C ARG A 173 -13.25 10.10 13.15
N TYR A 174 -12.13 10.16 12.44
CA TYR A 174 -11.46 11.40 12.06
C TYR A 174 -11.29 11.44 10.55
N ASP A 175 -12.01 12.36 9.90
CA ASP A 175 -11.91 12.55 8.46
C ASP A 175 -10.57 13.18 8.09
N LEU A 176 -10.00 12.69 7.00
CA LEU A 176 -8.80 13.21 6.37
C LEU A 176 -9.20 14.27 5.34
N GLY A 177 -8.32 15.25 5.13
CA GLY A 177 -8.50 16.27 4.10
C GLY A 177 -8.21 15.72 2.69
N ASP A 178 -7.53 16.53 1.88
CA ASP A 178 -7.23 16.18 0.48
C ASP A 178 -6.14 15.08 0.39
N THR A 179 -6.58 13.82 0.37
CA THR A 179 -5.74 12.64 0.11
C THR A 179 -5.87 12.17 -1.34
N THR A 180 -4.93 11.34 -1.79
CA THR A 180 -4.92 10.74 -3.13
C THR A 180 -4.54 9.26 -3.03
N ALA A 181 -4.86 8.45 -4.04
CA ALA A 181 -4.65 7.00 -4.00
C ALA A 181 -3.18 6.63 -4.22
N ASP A 182 -2.45 7.46 -4.97
CA ASP A 182 -1.03 7.30 -5.25
C ASP A 182 -0.15 7.51 -4.00
N ARG A 183 -0.65 8.16 -2.96
CA ARG A 183 0.13 8.55 -1.78
C ARG A 183 -0.33 7.82 -0.53
N TRP A 184 0.64 7.50 0.33
CA TRP A 184 0.33 6.99 1.66
C TRP A 184 -0.14 8.15 2.53
N VAL A 185 -1.04 7.88 3.47
CA VAL A 185 -1.39 8.85 4.50
C VAL A 185 -0.55 8.56 5.73
N SER A 186 0.25 9.53 6.15
CA SER A 186 0.84 9.54 7.49
C SER A 186 -0.09 10.31 8.43
N TRP A 187 -0.29 9.79 9.64
CA TRP A 187 -1.22 10.37 10.61
C TRP A 187 -0.64 10.39 12.03
N THR A 188 -1.06 11.37 12.83
CA THR A 188 -0.81 11.45 14.27
C THR A 188 -2.08 11.81 15.04
N PHE A 189 -2.23 11.22 16.22
CA PHE A 189 -3.39 11.35 17.08
C PHE A 189 -2.94 11.45 18.55
N ALA A 190 -3.40 12.47 19.27
CA ALA A 190 -3.05 12.63 20.68
C ALA A 190 -4.24 12.27 21.58
N TRP A 191 -3.98 11.41 22.56
CA TRP A 191 -4.97 11.01 23.56
C TRP A 191 -4.38 11.11 24.97
N THR A 192 -5.14 11.69 25.90
CA THR A 192 -4.73 11.82 27.30
C THR A 192 -5.53 10.83 28.14
N PRO A 193 -4.88 9.82 28.78
CA PRO A 193 -5.57 8.88 29.66
C PRO A 193 -6.05 9.53 30.95
N GLU A 194 -7.24 9.12 31.40
CA GLU A 194 -7.85 9.62 32.64
C GLU A 194 -7.69 8.63 33.82
N ALA A 195 -7.31 7.39 33.54
CA ALA A 195 -7.10 6.35 34.56
C ALA A 195 -5.87 5.49 34.22
N SER A 196 -5.27 4.91 35.25
CA SER A 196 -4.19 3.95 35.10
C SER A 196 -4.74 2.56 34.78
N GLY A 197 -3.92 1.73 34.13
CA GLY A 197 -4.30 0.37 33.76
C GLY A 197 -3.69 -0.09 32.43
N ALA A 198 -4.08 -1.29 32.02
CA ALA A 198 -3.72 -1.83 30.71
C ALA A 198 -4.75 -1.38 29.66
N TYR A 199 -4.25 -0.83 28.55
CA TYR A 199 -5.05 -0.31 27.46
C TYR A 199 -4.69 -0.99 26.15
N GLN A 200 -5.67 -1.02 25.25
CA GLN A 200 -5.49 -1.44 23.87
C GLN A 200 -6.10 -0.40 22.95
N MET A 201 -5.26 0.28 22.16
CA MET A 201 -5.72 1.13 21.07
C MET A 201 -5.85 0.28 19.81
N LYS A 202 -7.05 0.29 19.21
CA LYS A 202 -7.29 -0.22 17.87
C LYS A 202 -7.44 0.92 16.89
N VAL A 203 -6.86 0.75 15.71
CA VAL A 203 -6.92 1.73 14.63
C VAL A 203 -7.31 1.03 13.33
N ARG A 204 -8.24 1.60 12.57
CA ARG A 204 -8.58 1.17 11.20
C ARG A 204 -8.63 2.38 10.27
N SER A 205 -8.26 2.20 9.02
CA SER A 205 -8.45 3.20 7.97
C SER A 205 -9.77 2.95 7.24
N VAL A 206 -10.31 3.97 6.59
CA VAL A 206 -11.51 3.89 5.75
C VAL A 206 -11.22 4.49 4.38
N ASN A 207 -11.52 3.75 3.32
CA ASN A 207 -11.33 4.21 1.94
C ASN A 207 -12.53 5.02 1.42
N GLU A 208 -12.39 5.59 0.22
CA GLU A 208 -13.42 6.43 -0.40
C GLU A 208 -14.74 5.71 -0.76
N ASP A 209 -14.74 4.38 -0.81
CA ASP A 209 -15.94 3.57 -0.99
C ASP A 209 -16.64 3.26 0.35
N GLY A 210 -16.03 3.64 1.46
CA GLY A 210 -16.53 3.39 2.82
C GLY A 210 -16.09 2.05 3.41
N ASP A 211 -15.21 1.30 2.73
CA ASP A 211 -14.65 0.07 3.29
C ASP A 211 -13.64 0.42 4.39
N ALA A 212 -13.76 -0.23 5.54
CA ALA A 212 -12.81 -0.12 6.63
C ALA A 212 -11.80 -1.27 6.61
N SER A 213 -10.63 -1.09 7.23
CA SER A 213 -9.63 -2.15 7.34
C SER A 213 -10.26 -3.43 7.90
N PRO A 214 -10.11 -4.59 7.24
CA PRO A 214 -10.69 -5.85 7.70
C PRO A 214 -10.06 -6.30 9.02
N ILE A 215 -8.78 -5.98 9.23
CA ILE A 215 -8.07 -6.16 10.51
C ILE A 215 -7.54 -4.80 10.98
N ALA A 216 -7.92 -4.42 12.19
CA ALA A 216 -7.40 -3.22 12.83
C ALA A 216 -5.94 -3.39 13.25
N ALA A 217 -5.14 -2.33 13.13
CA ALA A 217 -3.87 -2.23 13.83
C ALA A 217 -4.13 -2.15 15.33
N VAL A 218 -3.32 -2.83 16.13
CA VAL A 218 -3.49 -2.92 17.58
C VAL A 218 -2.18 -2.51 18.27
N HIS A 219 -2.27 -1.54 19.17
CA HIS A 219 -1.18 -1.15 20.06
C HIS A 219 -1.62 -1.34 21.51
N THR A 220 -0.94 -2.23 22.24
CA THR A 220 -1.22 -2.50 23.66
C THR A 220 -0.16 -1.83 24.52
N PHE A 221 -0.59 -1.14 25.57
CA PHE A 221 0.29 -0.31 26.41
C PHE A 221 -0.28 -0.21 27.83
N GLU A 222 0.54 0.21 28.79
CA GLU A 222 0.11 0.49 30.16
C GLU A 222 0.08 1.99 30.44
N VAL A 223 -0.82 2.43 31.31
CA VAL A 223 -0.87 3.79 31.86
C VAL A 223 -0.61 3.73 33.35
N LEU A 224 0.35 4.54 33.82
CA LEU A 224 0.73 4.69 35.22
C LEU A 224 0.00 5.84 35.91
#